data_AF-A0A9W3SX90-F1
#
_entry.id   AF-A0A9W3SX90-F1
#
_cell.length_a   1.000
_cell.length_b   1.000
_cell.length_c   1.000
_cell.angle_alpha   90.00
_cell.angle_beta   90.00
_cell.angle_gamma   90.00
#
_symmetry.space_group_name_H-M   'P 1'
#
loop_
_entity.id
_entity.type
_entity.pdbx_description
1 polymer ?
#
loop_
_entity_poly.entity_id
_entity_poly.type
_entity_poly.pdbx_seq_one_letter_code
_entity_poly.pdbx_strand_id
1 'polypeptide(L)'
;MLKINHKVLEDLSTPDNVFDINENIIEAQQLFNEYFDIKSFNQTKDFESNIWSFTELINGQTYYFNFESFQPLLEFNSNLVVNECILALKCWIILHLDSKSPSVTYKLFSNLYSICRLTKGFQTNYENLIQLINSGKVYSRKNSRSNDYVTKAVAPETILRFINSFLSFSKFYTDLPIDPYYIQILENERAKIKSSTSNRDLPPPKDILVFKDCIEYFFITHQDQITDKLKFNKLTKFFPVILWWDITSIIPMRPSEFCLIKKDCLSLTENTLTFPRLKQRRNKKNRTELTYDTLPIPKELNGKITQYLQLTSEYESSEYLISFEAFKELTLKNIKSSINYEQKIFTREYLQKLIECFYMEVIKEEYNLEINHQLKPGDLRHIAIISLMMQGYDRVEIERLAGHFDLNTQYSYGNHMKFWIDTDIQRLTNQFILQNTENFVSPHGIQEYEKLYDDIAYSECNTYNRDASSNFIELNLGYCKDKTMPCPSFNWNFTGCYFCKHWGISLHELQETRELIITEISVIYKNIQKKINYLVGLYNLHHLDEFGKINPQLKTELRTTFDRIEYDKTSIARLQYLLGVEIDELK
;
A
#
# COMPACT_ATOMS: atom_id res chain seq x y z
N MET A 1 -11.65 0.86 -26.81
CA MET A 1 -10.98 -0.45 -26.91
C MET A 1 -9.71 -0.41 -26.09
N LEU A 2 -9.76 -0.85 -24.83
CA LEU A 2 -8.60 -0.91 -23.93
C LEU A 2 -7.98 -2.31 -24.06
N LYS A 3 -6.75 -2.39 -24.57
CA LYS A 3 -5.94 -3.62 -24.60
C LYS A 3 -5.57 -3.97 -23.16
N ILE A 4 -6.14 -5.06 -22.64
CA ILE A 4 -5.76 -5.67 -21.37
C ILE A 4 -4.51 -6.53 -21.62
N ASN A 5 -3.49 -6.32 -20.80
CA ASN A 5 -2.14 -6.85 -20.97
C ASN A 5 -2.04 -8.27 -20.36
N HIS A 6 -2.05 -9.31 -21.21
CA HIS A 6 -1.90 -10.72 -20.84
C HIS A 6 -0.43 -11.18 -20.65
N LYS A 7 0.53 -10.25 -20.72
CA LYS A 7 1.91 -10.56 -21.14
C LYS A 7 2.87 -11.13 -20.09
N VAL A 8 2.44 -11.44 -18.86
CA VAL A 8 3.34 -12.03 -17.83
C VAL A 8 3.10 -13.53 -17.63
N LEU A 9 2.04 -14.08 -18.24
CA LEU A 9 1.86 -15.53 -18.39
C LEU A 9 2.14 -16.00 -19.83
N GLU A 10 2.27 -15.06 -20.78
CA GLU A 10 2.54 -15.39 -22.18
C GLU A 10 4.02 -15.67 -22.49
N ASP A 11 4.97 -15.20 -21.67
CA ASP A 11 6.42 -15.39 -21.95
C ASP A 11 6.92 -16.84 -21.77
N LEU A 12 6.08 -17.76 -21.27
CA LEU A 12 6.35 -19.21 -21.30
C LEU A 12 5.48 -19.96 -22.31
N SER A 13 4.65 -19.25 -23.09
CA SER A 13 3.64 -19.82 -24.01
C SER A 13 4.02 -19.70 -25.48
N THR A 14 5.31 -19.60 -25.79
CA THR A 14 5.79 -19.86 -27.15
C THR A 14 5.68 -21.37 -27.43
N PRO A 15 5.44 -21.79 -28.69
CA PRO A 15 5.41 -23.20 -29.11
C PRO A 15 6.68 -24.01 -28.78
N ASP A 16 7.75 -23.34 -28.36
CA ASP A 16 9.09 -23.91 -28.13
C ASP A 16 9.29 -24.54 -26.73
N ASN A 17 8.26 -24.60 -25.87
CA ASN A 17 8.33 -25.14 -24.50
C ASN A 17 7.51 -26.43 -24.29
N VAL A 18 7.36 -27.26 -25.32
CA VAL A 18 6.77 -28.61 -25.16
C VAL A 18 7.79 -29.50 -24.45
N PHE A 19 7.34 -30.29 -23.49
CA PHE A 19 8.19 -31.17 -22.71
C PHE A 19 8.85 -32.25 -23.59
N ASP A 20 10.18 -32.21 -23.65
CA ASP A 20 11.05 -33.28 -24.11
C ASP A 20 11.81 -33.84 -22.89
N ILE A 21 11.66 -35.14 -22.65
CA ILE A 21 12.21 -35.80 -21.45
C ILE A 21 13.74 -35.69 -21.38
N ASN A 22 14.45 -35.71 -22.50
CA ASN A 22 15.91 -35.71 -22.50
C ASN A 22 16.45 -34.28 -22.37
N GLU A 23 15.86 -33.32 -23.09
CA GLU A 23 16.32 -31.94 -23.07
C GLU A 23 15.92 -31.22 -21.77
N ASN A 24 14.66 -31.32 -21.35
CA ASN A 24 14.17 -30.55 -20.21
C ASN A 24 14.70 -31.09 -18.87
N ILE A 25 15.00 -32.38 -18.73
CA ILE A 25 15.58 -32.90 -17.47
C ILE A 25 16.99 -32.33 -17.25
N ILE A 26 17.81 -32.30 -18.31
CA ILE A 26 19.18 -31.75 -18.23
C ILE A 26 19.12 -30.26 -17.86
N GLU A 27 18.27 -29.50 -18.55
CA GLU A 27 18.06 -28.08 -18.26
C GLU A 27 17.54 -27.89 -16.83
N ALA A 28 16.55 -28.66 -16.40
CA ALA A 28 15.96 -28.57 -15.07
C ALA A 28 16.96 -28.88 -13.96
N GLN A 29 17.78 -29.91 -14.13
CA GLN A 29 18.86 -30.26 -13.20
C GLN A 29 19.89 -29.12 -13.13
N GLN A 30 20.25 -28.53 -14.27
CA GLN A 30 21.17 -27.38 -14.29
C GLN A 30 20.57 -26.18 -13.55
N LEU A 31 19.33 -25.78 -13.86
CA LEU A 31 18.63 -24.68 -13.19
C LEU A 31 18.46 -24.91 -11.69
N PHE A 32 18.24 -26.15 -11.28
CA PHE A 32 18.08 -26.53 -9.87
C PHE A 32 19.41 -26.45 -9.11
N ASN A 33 20.48 -26.98 -9.68
CA ASN A 33 21.81 -27.01 -9.07
C ASN A 33 22.45 -25.62 -9.05
N GLU A 34 22.25 -24.83 -10.11
CA GLU A 34 22.70 -23.44 -10.21
C GLU A 34 21.73 -22.44 -9.56
N TYR A 35 20.70 -22.92 -8.85
CA TYR A 35 19.69 -22.03 -8.27
C TYR A 35 20.33 -21.07 -7.25
N PHE A 36 20.41 -19.80 -7.65
CA PHE A 36 20.82 -18.70 -6.78
C PHE A 36 19.76 -17.58 -6.82
N ASP A 37 19.36 -17.11 -5.65
CA ASP A 37 18.52 -15.91 -5.50
C ASP A 37 18.83 -15.24 -4.15
N ILE A 38 19.13 -13.95 -4.17
CA ILE A 38 19.41 -13.14 -2.98
C ILE A 38 18.18 -13.02 -2.06
N LYS A 39 16.98 -13.31 -2.59
CA LYS A 39 15.70 -13.25 -1.87
C LYS A 39 15.21 -14.63 -1.42
N SER A 40 15.81 -15.72 -1.91
CA SER A 40 15.40 -17.09 -1.57
C SER A 40 16.46 -18.13 -1.88
N PHE A 41 16.52 -19.21 -1.12
CA PHE A 41 17.52 -20.26 -1.36
C PHE A 41 16.91 -21.67 -1.36
N ASN A 42 17.53 -22.55 -2.13
CA ASN A 42 17.22 -23.98 -2.20
C ASN A 42 17.88 -24.70 -1.01
N GLN A 43 17.06 -25.29 -0.14
CA GLN A 43 17.54 -26.04 1.02
C GLN A 43 17.86 -27.51 0.68
N THR A 44 17.11 -28.11 -0.26
CA THR A 44 17.23 -29.54 -0.58
C THR A 44 18.54 -29.87 -1.29
N LYS A 45 18.96 -29.04 -2.26
CA LYS A 45 20.20 -29.22 -3.04
C LYS A 45 20.35 -30.62 -3.69
N ASP A 46 19.25 -31.32 -3.87
CA ASP A 46 19.15 -32.59 -4.58
C ASP A 46 17.89 -32.58 -5.46
N PHE A 47 18.08 -32.63 -6.78
CA PHE A 47 16.99 -32.61 -7.76
C PHE A 47 16.18 -33.93 -7.73
N GLU A 48 16.84 -35.05 -7.44
CA GLU A 48 16.21 -36.37 -7.46
C GLU A 48 15.24 -36.56 -6.29
N SER A 49 15.43 -35.83 -5.19
CA SER A 49 14.49 -35.77 -4.06
C SER A 49 13.04 -35.53 -4.52
N ASN A 50 12.10 -36.25 -3.91
CA ASN A 50 10.66 -36.07 -4.15
C ASN A 50 10.05 -34.94 -3.30
N ILE A 51 10.84 -34.31 -2.44
CA ILE A 51 10.42 -33.17 -1.64
C ILE A 51 11.48 -32.09 -1.77
N TRP A 52 11.14 -31.00 -2.46
CA TRP A 52 12.00 -29.82 -2.54
C TRP A 52 11.56 -28.75 -1.54
N SER A 53 12.50 -28.12 -0.85
CA SER A 53 12.26 -27.01 0.06
C SER A 53 13.01 -25.75 -0.38
N PHE A 54 12.27 -24.65 -0.51
CA PHE A 54 12.79 -23.34 -0.85
C PHE A 54 12.37 -22.32 0.21
N THR A 55 13.33 -21.62 0.80
CA THR A 55 13.06 -20.58 1.81
C THR A 55 13.08 -19.21 1.15
N GLU A 56 12.01 -18.43 1.32
CA GLU A 56 11.90 -17.06 0.85
C GLU A 56 12.14 -16.09 2.02
N LEU A 57 13.22 -15.31 1.94
CA LEU A 57 13.68 -14.44 3.01
C LEU A 57 12.72 -13.26 3.24
N ILE A 58 12.05 -12.78 2.19
CA ILE A 58 11.17 -11.60 2.23
C ILE A 58 9.95 -11.82 3.12
N ASN A 59 9.41 -13.04 3.14
CA ASN A 59 8.25 -13.41 3.95
C ASN A 59 8.58 -14.38 5.09
N GLY A 60 9.83 -14.87 5.15
CA GLY A 60 10.29 -15.78 6.20
C GLY A 60 9.73 -17.20 6.10
N GLN A 61 9.16 -17.59 4.97
CA GLN A 61 8.49 -18.89 4.81
C GLN A 61 9.33 -19.86 3.99
N THR A 62 9.26 -21.13 4.38
CA THR A 62 9.75 -22.26 3.59
C THR A 62 8.59 -22.93 2.87
N TYR A 63 8.73 -23.08 1.56
CA TYR A 63 7.76 -23.73 0.68
C TYR A 63 8.24 -25.13 0.32
N TYR A 64 7.36 -26.12 0.52
CA TYR A 64 7.65 -27.53 0.30
C TYR A 64 6.92 -28.05 -0.93
N PHE A 65 7.65 -28.36 -1.99
CA PHE A 65 7.13 -29.00 -3.20
C PHE A 65 7.23 -30.52 -3.02
N ASN A 66 6.15 -31.12 -2.53
CA ASN A 66 6.07 -32.57 -2.28
C ASN A 66 5.50 -33.28 -3.52
N PHE A 67 6.38 -33.73 -4.42
CA PHE A 67 6.02 -34.46 -5.63
C PHE A 67 5.51 -35.88 -5.32
N GLU A 68 6.00 -36.52 -4.25
CA GLU A 68 5.51 -37.83 -3.78
C GLU A 68 3.99 -37.81 -3.54
N SER A 69 3.45 -36.69 -3.05
CA SER A 69 2.01 -36.54 -2.81
C SER A 69 1.14 -36.64 -4.08
N PHE A 70 1.70 -36.40 -5.27
CA PHE A 70 0.97 -36.56 -6.53
C PHE A 70 0.84 -38.02 -6.94
N GLN A 71 1.80 -38.88 -6.59
CA GLN A 71 1.86 -40.27 -7.04
C GLN A 71 0.53 -41.04 -6.85
N PRO A 72 -0.07 -41.11 -5.64
CA PRO A 72 -1.34 -41.83 -5.45
C PRO A 72 -2.53 -41.18 -6.17
N LEU A 73 -2.43 -39.90 -6.55
CA LEU A 73 -3.48 -39.23 -7.32
C LEU A 73 -3.36 -39.51 -8.82
N LEU A 74 -2.13 -39.63 -9.32
CA LEU A 74 -1.86 -39.91 -10.73
C LEU A 74 -2.11 -41.39 -11.07
N GLU A 75 -1.92 -42.30 -10.12
CA GLU A 75 -2.21 -43.74 -10.28
C GLU A 75 -3.68 -44.05 -10.59
N PHE A 76 -4.61 -43.13 -10.31
CA PHE A 76 -6.00 -43.28 -10.76
C PHE A 76 -6.12 -43.27 -12.29
N ASN A 77 -5.18 -42.64 -12.99
CA ASN A 77 -5.19 -42.52 -14.43
C ASN A 77 -4.34 -43.62 -15.08
N SER A 78 -4.99 -44.70 -15.49
CA SER A 78 -4.34 -45.86 -16.12
C SER A 78 -3.62 -45.54 -17.43
N ASN A 79 -3.95 -44.42 -18.09
CA ASN A 79 -3.38 -44.03 -19.38
C ASN A 79 -2.15 -43.12 -19.23
N LEU A 80 -1.75 -42.80 -18.00
CA LEU A 80 -0.68 -41.87 -17.71
C LEU A 80 0.58 -42.61 -17.24
N VAL A 81 1.73 -42.28 -17.81
CA VAL A 81 3.02 -42.74 -17.30
C VAL A 81 3.39 -41.89 -16.08
N VAL A 82 3.06 -42.38 -14.88
CA VAL A 82 3.15 -41.62 -13.61
C VAL A 82 4.55 -41.03 -13.37
N ASN A 83 5.61 -41.83 -13.56
CA ASN A 83 6.99 -41.38 -13.33
C ASN A 83 7.38 -40.24 -14.27
N GLU A 84 6.99 -40.33 -15.54
CA GLU A 84 7.26 -39.30 -16.55
C GLU A 84 6.48 -38.01 -16.22
N CYS A 85 5.21 -38.12 -15.83
CA CYS A 85 4.42 -36.97 -15.41
C CYS A 85 5.01 -36.27 -14.18
N ILE A 86 5.58 -37.02 -13.22
CA ILE A 86 6.27 -36.45 -12.06
C ILE A 86 7.55 -35.72 -12.50
N LEU A 87 8.33 -36.28 -13.43
CA LEU A 87 9.51 -35.63 -14.00
C LEU A 87 9.14 -34.35 -14.75
N ALA A 88 8.10 -34.39 -15.58
CA ALA A 88 7.55 -33.21 -16.26
C ALA A 88 7.10 -32.14 -15.25
N LEU A 89 6.47 -32.55 -14.15
CA LEU A 89 6.08 -31.63 -13.08
C LEU A 89 7.30 -30.98 -12.40
N LYS A 90 8.35 -31.75 -12.10
CA LYS A 90 9.62 -31.21 -11.56
C LYS A 90 10.24 -30.18 -12.51
N CYS A 91 10.32 -30.50 -13.81
CA CYS A 91 10.84 -29.60 -14.84
C CYS A 91 10.01 -28.32 -14.94
N TRP A 92 8.69 -28.44 -14.98
CA TRP A 92 7.78 -27.29 -15.01
C TRP A 92 7.95 -26.38 -13.78
N ILE A 93 8.07 -26.96 -12.58
CA ILE A 93 8.21 -26.19 -11.35
C ILE A 93 9.54 -25.42 -11.30
N ILE A 94 10.66 -26.02 -11.71
CA ILE A 94 11.94 -25.30 -11.67
C ILE A 94 11.99 -24.15 -12.69
N LEU A 95 11.37 -24.29 -13.87
CA LEU A 95 11.21 -23.21 -14.84
C LEU A 95 10.42 -22.02 -14.26
N HIS A 96 9.36 -22.30 -13.47
CA HIS A 96 8.65 -21.24 -12.75
C HIS A 96 9.47 -20.67 -11.59
N LEU A 97 10.26 -21.46 -10.86
CA LEU A 97 11.15 -20.94 -9.80
C LEU A 97 12.28 -20.06 -10.35
N ASP A 98 12.70 -20.31 -11.60
CA ASP A 98 13.68 -19.50 -12.31
C ASP A 98 13.17 -18.08 -12.57
N SER A 99 11.90 -17.96 -12.95
CA SER A 99 11.24 -16.72 -13.35
C SER A 99 10.34 -16.07 -12.28
N LYS A 100 9.95 -16.80 -11.21
CA LYS A 100 9.00 -16.37 -10.17
C LYS A 100 9.47 -16.74 -8.77
N SER A 101 8.92 -16.08 -7.76
CA SER A 101 9.26 -16.37 -6.36
C SER A 101 8.73 -17.74 -5.90
N PRO A 102 9.38 -18.37 -4.91
CA PRO A 102 8.92 -19.63 -4.33
C PRO A 102 7.45 -19.61 -3.90
N SER A 103 7.00 -18.52 -3.25
CA SER A 103 5.60 -18.34 -2.85
C SER A 103 4.61 -18.38 -4.04
N VAL A 104 4.94 -17.72 -5.15
CA VAL A 104 4.10 -17.68 -6.35
C VAL A 104 4.07 -19.05 -7.02
N THR A 105 5.24 -19.69 -7.16
CA THR A 105 5.37 -21.01 -7.78
C THR A 105 4.70 -22.10 -6.94
N TYR A 106 4.82 -22.05 -5.61
CA TYR A 106 4.12 -22.96 -4.71
C TYR A 106 2.60 -22.86 -4.86
N LYS A 107 2.07 -21.67 -5.13
CA LYS A 107 0.63 -21.53 -5.38
C LYS A 107 0.20 -22.17 -6.70
N LEU A 108 1.03 -22.13 -7.74
CA LEU A 108 0.81 -22.88 -8.99
C LEU A 108 0.80 -24.38 -8.72
N PHE A 109 1.83 -24.88 -8.03
CA PHE A 109 1.95 -26.29 -7.61
C PHE A 109 0.72 -26.76 -6.81
N SER A 110 0.32 -25.99 -5.79
CA SER A 110 -0.84 -26.31 -4.96
C SER A 110 -2.16 -26.29 -5.73
N ASN A 111 -2.33 -25.37 -6.69
CA ASN A 111 -3.52 -25.33 -7.54
C ASN A 111 -3.56 -26.57 -8.45
N LEU A 112 -2.43 -26.95 -9.05
CA LEU A 112 -2.35 -28.14 -9.88
C LEU A 112 -2.65 -29.41 -9.08
N TYR A 113 -2.12 -29.53 -7.85
CA TYR A 113 -2.45 -30.63 -6.95
C TYR A 113 -3.95 -30.71 -6.65
N SER A 114 -4.58 -29.56 -6.35
CA SER A 114 -6.04 -29.49 -6.15
C SER A 114 -6.81 -29.99 -7.36
N ILE A 115 -6.40 -29.60 -8.56
CA ILE A 115 -7.05 -29.99 -9.81
C ILE A 115 -6.85 -31.48 -10.04
N CYS A 116 -5.62 -31.99 -9.92
CA CYS A 116 -5.29 -33.42 -10.00
C CYS A 116 -6.16 -34.25 -9.05
N ARG A 117 -6.37 -33.77 -7.82
CA ARG A 117 -7.23 -34.42 -6.82
C ARG A 117 -8.70 -34.42 -7.23
N LEU A 118 -9.21 -33.28 -7.72
CA LEU A 118 -10.61 -33.15 -8.13
C LEU A 118 -10.94 -34.01 -9.36
N THR A 119 -9.99 -34.10 -10.30
CA THR A 119 -10.12 -34.82 -11.57
C THR A 119 -9.65 -36.26 -11.52
N LYS A 120 -9.29 -36.78 -10.32
CA LYS A 120 -8.75 -38.13 -10.12
C LYS A 120 -7.59 -38.44 -11.07
N GLY A 121 -6.52 -37.65 -10.98
CA GLY A 121 -5.33 -37.84 -11.82
C GLY A 121 -5.49 -37.31 -13.23
N PHE A 122 -6.26 -36.24 -13.43
CA PHE A 122 -6.55 -35.67 -14.76
C PHE A 122 -7.34 -36.63 -15.68
N GLN A 123 -8.07 -37.59 -15.13
CA GLN A 123 -8.80 -38.58 -15.92
C GLN A 123 -10.28 -38.22 -16.09
N THR A 124 -10.95 -37.74 -15.03
CA THR A 124 -12.42 -37.60 -14.96
C THR A 124 -12.86 -36.31 -14.25
N ASN A 125 -14.16 -36.15 -13.98
CA ASN A 125 -14.74 -35.06 -13.18
C ASN A 125 -14.49 -33.64 -13.72
N TYR A 126 -14.20 -33.47 -15.01
CA TYR A 126 -14.02 -32.16 -15.64
C TYR A 126 -15.29 -31.30 -15.57
N GLU A 127 -16.47 -31.91 -15.67
CA GLU A 127 -17.75 -31.20 -15.48
C GLU A 127 -17.85 -30.58 -14.08
N ASN A 128 -17.42 -31.30 -13.04
CA ASN A 128 -17.40 -30.78 -11.67
C ASN A 128 -16.40 -29.62 -11.53
N LEU A 129 -15.24 -29.70 -12.19
CA LEU A 129 -14.27 -28.61 -12.24
C LEU A 129 -14.86 -27.36 -12.91
N ILE A 130 -15.54 -27.53 -14.05
CA ILE A 130 -16.18 -26.44 -14.79
C ILE A 130 -17.32 -25.81 -13.98
N GLN A 131 -18.20 -26.61 -13.37
CA GLN A 131 -19.27 -26.11 -12.50
C GLN A 131 -18.71 -25.32 -11.32
N LEU A 132 -17.63 -25.81 -10.71
CA LEU A 132 -16.96 -25.16 -9.59
C LEU A 132 -16.38 -23.80 -9.99
N ILE A 133 -15.71 -23.72 -11.14
CA ILE A 133 -15.21 -22.47 -11.73
C ILE A 133 -16.36 -21.48 -11.98
N ASN A 134 -17.42 -21.93 -12.65
CA ASN A 134 -18.57 -21.09 -13.01
C ASN A 134 -19.34 -20.57 -11.78
N SER A 135 -19.28 -21.32 -10.67
CA SER A 135 -19.86 -20.90 -9.39
C SER A 135 -19.01 -19.90 -8.59
N GLY A 136 -17.87 -19.46 -9.14
CA GLY A 136 -16.98 -18.52 -8.45
C GLY A 136 -16.12 -19.18 -7.36
N LYS A 137 -15.88 -20.50 -7.45
CA LYS A 137 -15.25 -21.29 -6.37
C LYS A 137 -13.98 -21.98 -6.84
N VAL A 138 -13.12 -22.32 -5.89
CA VAL A 138 -11.93 -23.16 -6.08
C VAL A 138 -11.92 -24.32 -5.08
N TYR A 139 -11.35 -25.46 -5.46
CA TYR A 139 -11.09 -26.58 -4.56
C TYR A 139 -9.69 -26.42 -3.96
N SER A 140 -9.58 -26.32 -2.63
CA SER A 140 -8.28 -26.11 -1.99
C SER A 140 -8.27 -26.60 -0.55
N ARG A 141 -7.06 -26.74 0.00
CA ARG A 141 -6.85 -27.14 1.40
C ARG A 141 -7.61 -26.21 2.36
N LYS A 142 -8.27 -26.77 3.38
CA LYS A 142 -9.10 -26.04 4.35
C LYS A 142 -8.30 -24.96 5.08
N ASN A 143 -7.12 -25.29 5.58
CA ASN A 143 -6.13 -24.37 6.14
C ASN A 143 -4.73 -24.98 6.02
N SER A 144 -3.68 -24.26 6.37
CA SER A 144 -2.29 -24.74 6.22
C SER A 144 -1.98 -26.03 6.99
N ARG A 145 -2.71 -26.31 8.09
CA ARG A 145 -2.47 -27.43 9.01
C ARG A 145 -3.37 -28.65 8.77
N SER A 146 -4.40 -28.53 7.93
CA SER A 146 -5.37 -29.60 7.65
C SER A 146 -5.05 -30.29 6.33
N ASN A 147 -5.21 -31.62 6.29
CA ASN A 147 -5.13 -32.38 5.04
C ASN A 147 -6.47 -32.40 4.28
N ASP A 148 -7.51 -31.76 4.82
CA ASP A 148 -8.84 -31.72 4.21
C ASP A 148 -8.89 -30.68 3.09
N TYR A 149 -9.60 -31.02 2.02
CA TYR A 149 -9.86 -30.11 0.90
C TYR A 149 -11.32 -29.75 0.85
N VAL A 150 -11.59 -28.46 0.65
CA VAL A 150 -12.93 -27.89 0.64
C VAL A 150 -13.09 -26.94 -0.54
N THR A 151 -14.33 -26.75 -0.95
CA THR A 151 -14.71 -25.76 -1.94
C THR A 151 -14.82 -24.38 -1.27
N LYS A 152 -14.17 -23.36 -1.83
CA LYS A 152 -14.14 -21.99 -1.30
C LYS A 152 -14.54 -20.98 -2.37
N ALA A 153 -15.43 -20.05 -2.04
CA ALA A 153 -15.67 -18.88 -2.88
C ALA A 153 -14.44 -17.97 -2.86
N VAL A 154 -14.04 -17.45 -4.01
CA VAL A 154 -12.83 -16.62 -4.17
C VAL A 154 -13.05 -15.51 -5.20
N ALA A 155 -12.17 -14.51 -5.15
CA ALA A 155 -12.17 -13.44 -6.14
C ALA A 155 -11.84 -13.95 -7.57
N PRO A 156 -12.35 -13.29 -8.63
CA PRO A 156 -12.12 -13.69 -10.03
C PRO A 156 -10.65 -13.95 -10.39
N GLU A 157 -9.72 -13.15 -9.86
CA GLU A 157 -8.29 -13.25 -10.13
C GLU A 157 -7.71 -14.56 -9.58
N THR A 158 -8.27 -15.06 -8.48
CA THR A 158 -7.85 -16.35 -7.88
C THR A 158 -8.33 -17.51 -8.74
N ILE A 159 -9.52 -17.41 -9.33
CA ILE A 159 -10.05 -18.39 -10.27
C ILE A 159 -9.20 -18.42 -11.54
N LEU A 160 -8.87 -17.24 -12.10
CA LEU A 160 -7.98 -17.14 -13.26
C LEU A 160 -6.63 -17.82 -13.00
N ARG A 161 -6.01 -17.57 -11.85
CA ARG A 161 -4.76 -18.24 -11.46
C ARG A 161 -4.92 -19.75 -11.32
N PHE A 162 -6.05 -20.21 -10.77
CA PHE A 162 -6.36 -21.63 -10.60
C PHE A 162 -6.43 -22.34 -11.95
N ILE A 163 -7.22 -21.80 -12.89
CA ILE A 163 -7.37 -22.35 -14.25
C ILE A 163 -6.04 -22.30 -15.02
N ASN A 164 -5.34 -21.17 -14.96
CA ASN A 164 -4.06 -20.98 -15.65
C ASN A 164 -2.97 -21.94 -15.16
N SER A 165 -3.01 -22.37 -13.89
CA SER A 165 -2.05 -23.35 -13.38
C SER A 165 -2.16 -24.68 -14.13
N PHE A 166 -3.39 -25.13 -14.41
CA PHE A 166 -3.64 -26.35 -15.16
C PHE A 166 -3.40 -26.18 -16.66
N LEU A 167 -3.94 -25.13 -17.28
CA LEU A 167 -3.73 -24.87 -18.72
C LEU A 167 -2.26 -24.66 -19.08
N SER A 168 -1.47 -24.04 -18.20
CA SER A 168 -0.03 -23.88 -18.41
C SER A 168 0.70 -25.22 -18.31
N PHE A 169 0.33 -26.08 -17.36
CA PHE A 169 0.93 -27.40 -17.25
C PHE A 169 0.54 -28.32 -18.41
N SER A 170 -0.74 -28.30 -18.84
CA SER A 170 -1.21 -29.12 -19.96
C SER A 170 -0.63 -28.73 -21.31
N LYS A 171 -0.21 -27.47 -21.47
CA LYS A 171 0.54 -27.03 -22.67
C LYS A 171 2.01 -27.45 -22.61
N PHE A 172 2.58 -27.50 -21.41
CA PHE A 172 3.95 -27.95 -21.20
C PHE A 172 4.08 -29.47 -21.39
N TYR A 173 3.22 -30.25 -20.73
CA TYR A 173 3.21 -31.72 -20.84
C TYR A 173 2.03 -32.18 -21.70
N THR A 174 2.27 -32.36 -23.00
CA THR A 174 1.24 -32.67 -24.01
C THR A 174 0.72 -34.11 -23.94
N ASP A 175 1.47 -35.02 -23.31
CA ASP A 175 1.10 -36.43 -23.18
C ASP A 175 0.10 -36.70 -22.05
N LEU A 176 -0.44 -35.64 -21.43
CA LEU A 176 -1.58 -35.80 -20.53
C LEU A 176 -2.78 -36.37 -21.31
N PRO A 177 -3.36 -37.52 -20.88
CA PRO A 177 -4.47 -38.17 -21.57
C PRO A 177 -5.80 -37.47 -21.25
N ILE A 178 -5.91 -36.21 -21.68
CA ILE A 178 -7.06 -35.32 -21.47
C ILE A 178 -7.76 -35.13 -22.81
N ASP A 179 -9.08 -35.25 -22.82
CA ASP A 179 -9.86 -34.90 -24.01
C ASP A 179 -9.66 -33.41 -24.36
N PRO A 180 -9.18 -33.08 -25.57
CA PRO A 180 -9.01 -31.70 -26.04
C PRO A 180 -10.27 -30.84 -25.87
N TYR A 181 -11.46 -31.45 -25.89
CA TYR A 181 -12.73 -30.79 -25.62
C TYR A 181 -12.74 -30.05 -24.27
N TYR A 182 -12.23 -30.68 -23.20
CA TYR A 182 -12.23 -30.05 -21.87
C TYR A 182 -11.23 -28.91 -21.76
N ILE A 183 -10.08 -29.00 -22.45
CA ILE A 183 -9.11 -27.90 -22.53
C ILE A 183 -9.76 -26.69 -23.22
N GLN A 184 -10.48 -26.91 -24.31
CA GLN A 184 -11.20 -25.85 -25.03
C GLN A 184 -12.29 -25.20 -24.17
N ILE A 185 -13.06 -25.98 -23.40
CA ILE A 185 -14.05 -25.42 -22.48
C ILE A 185 -13.38 -24.55 -21.42
N LEU A 186 -12.30 -25.02 -20.79
CA LEU A 186 -11.60 -24.25 -19.75
C LEU A 186 -10.98 -22.95 -20.28
N GLU A 187 -10.46 -22.96 -21.51
CA GLU A 187 -10.01 -21.75 -22.21
C GLU A 187 -11.17 -20.77 -22.45
N ASN A 188 -12.35 -21.26 -22.85
CA ASN A 188 -13.54 -20.45 -23.03
C ASN A 188 -14.07 -19.87 -21.71
N GLU A 189 -14.13 -20.66 -20.64
CA GLU A 189 -14.55 -20.16 -19.32
C GLU A 189 -13.55 -19.14 -18.76
N ARG A 190 -12.24 -19.35 -18.96
CA ARG A 190 -11.22 -18.36 -18.61
C ARG A 190 -11.49 -17.02 -19.29
N ALA A 191 -11.83 -17.02 -20.57
CA ALA A 191 -12.06 -15.79 -21.35
C ALA A 191 -13.28 -14.98 -20.86
N LYS A 192 -14.26 -15.62 -20.21
CA LYS A 192 -15.45 -14.93 -19.67
C LYS A 192 -15.18 -14.20 -18.35
N ILE A 193 -14.15 -14.60 -17.60
CA ILE A 193 -13.87 -14.04 -16.28
C ILE A 193 -13.21 -12.66 -16.44
N LYS A 194 -13.96 -11.60 -16.14
CA LYS A 194 -13.42 -10.24 -16.08
C LYS A 194 -12.66 -10.05 -14.76
N SER A 195 -11.40 -9.63 -14.84
CA SER A 195 -10.66 -9.19 -13.67
C SER A 195 -11.25 -7.88 -13.16
N SER A 196 -11.64 -7.82 -11.90
CA SER A 196 -12.00 -6.58 -11.23
C SER A 196 -10.77 -6.11 -10.46
N THR A 197 -10.02 -5.14 -11.01
CA THR A 197 -9.03 -4.43 -10.21
C THR A 197 -9.76 -3.50 -9.25
N SER A 198 -10.28 -4.04 -8.14
CA SER A 198 -10.73 -3.21 -7.03
C SER A 198 -9.48 -2.61 -6.38
N ASN A 199 -9.26 -1.31 -6.58
CA ASN A 199 -8.27 -0.61 -5.77
C ASN A 199 -8.76 -0.64 -4.33
N ARG A 200 -7.86 -0.95 -3.39
CA ARG A 200 -8.19 -0.92 -1.97
C ARG A 200 -8.48 0.53 -1.56
N ASP A 201 -9.58 0.76 -0.85
CA ASP A 201 -9.84 2.06 -0.24
C ASP A 201 -8.89 2.31 0.95
N LEU A 202 -8.41 3.55 1.05
CA LEU A 202 -7.63 4.00 2.20
C LEU A 202 -8.56 4.21 3.40
N PRO A 203 -8.09 4.03 4.65
CA PRO A 203 -8.84 4.46 5.85
C PRO A 203 -9.29 5.91 5.72
N PRO A 204 -10.44 6.36 6.27
CA PRO A 204 -10.91 7.74 6.21
C PRO A 204 -9.90 8.75 6.76
N PRO A 205 -9.92 10.02 6.31
CA PRO A 205 -8.94 11.01 6.70
C PRO A 205 -8.78 11.21 8.21
N LYS A 206 -9.91 11.25 8.91
CA LYS A 206 -9.99 11.34 10.37
C LYS A 206 -9.15 10.25 11.04
N ASP A 207 -9.31 9.00 10.62
CA ASP A 207 -8.59 7.86 11.20
C ASP A 207 -7.08 7.94 10.96
N ILE A 208 -6.65 8.47 9.80
CA ILE A 208 -5.23 8.66 9.47
C ILE A 208 -4.60 9.78 10.31
N LEU A 209 -5.29 10.91 10.45
CA LEU A 209 -4.82 12.05 11.25
C LEU A 209 -4.74 11.70 12.73
N VAL A 210 -5.77 11.05 13.28
CA VAL A 210 -5.76 10.60 14.67
C VAL A 210 -4.59 9.63 14.92
N PHE A 211 -4.32 8.71 13.99
CA PHE A 211 -3.18 7.81 14.11
C PHE A 211 -1.84 8.55 14.09
N LYS A 212 -1.67 9.54 13.21
CA LYS A 212 -0.49 10.40 13.17
C LYS A 212 -0.24 11.07 14.52
N ASP A 213 -1.28 11.70 15.07
CA ASP A 213 -1.19 12.45 16.32
C ASP A 213 -0.89 11.51 17.50
N CYS A 214 -1.46 10.30 17.50
CA CYS A 214 -1.12 9.25 18.47
C CYS A 214 0.36 8.83 18.40
N ILE A 215 0.91 8.65 17.20
CA ILE A 215 2.33 8.31 17.02
C ILE A 215 3.24 9.43 17.52
N GLU A 216 2.94 10.67 17.15
CA GLU A 216 3.74 11.84 17.53
C GLU A 216 3.74 12.03 19.04
N TYR A 217 2.56 11.97 19.68
CA TYR A 217 2.48 12.05 21.12
C TYR A 217 3.17 10.88 21.83
N PHE A 218 3.02 9.66 21.32
CA PHE A 218 3.71 8.49 21.87
C PHE A 218 5.23 8.72 21.88
N PHE A 219 5.78 9.17 20.76
CA PHE A 219 7.21 9.46 20.65
C PHE A 219 7.66 10.52 21.66
N ILE A 220 6.97 11.67 21.70
CA ILE A 220 7.31 12.80 22.59
C ILE A 220 7.28 12.38 24.06
N THR A 221 6.23 11.67 24.47
CA THR A 221 6.05 11.30 25.89
C THR A 221 7.00 10.22 26.40
N HIS A 222 7.55 9.41 25.49
CA HIS A 222 8.43 8.30 25.86
C HIS A 222 9.91 8.60 25.65
N GLN A 223 10.27 9.49 24.72
CA GLN A 223 11.67 9.84 24.48
C GLN A 223 12.31 10.60 25.67
N ASP A 224 11.54 11.44 26.36
CA ASP A 224 12.08 12.27 27.46
C ASP A 224 12.32 11.47 28.75
N GLN A 225 11.84 10.23 28.81
CA GLN A 225 11.85 9.39 30.01
C GLN A 225 12.53 8.04 29.78
N ILE A 226 13.49 7.99 28.85
CA ILE A 226 14.25 6.79 28.46
C ILE A 226 14.98 6.10 29.64
N THR A 227 15.19 6.79 30.76
CA THR A 227 15.79 6.20 31.97
C THR A 227 14.88 5.19 32.69
N ASP A 228 13.57 5.23 32.46
CA ASP A 228 12.62 4.22 32.97
C ASP A 228 12.65 2.99 32.05
N LYS A 229 13.03 1.82 32.59
CA LYS A 229 13.14 0.56 31.84
C LYS A 229 11.83 0.15 31.16
N LEU A 230 10.68 0.41 31.77
CA LEU A 230 9.38 0.07 31.18
C LEU A 230 9.12 0.95 29.95
N LYS A 231 9.39 2.26 30.06
CA LYS A 231 9.23 3.22 28.96
C LYS A 231 10.25 2.99 27.86
N PHE A 232 11.49 2.69 28.21
CA PHE A 232 12.53 2.24 27.27
C PHE A 232 12.05 1.05 26.45
N ASN A 233 11.63 -0.04 27.11
CA ASN A 233 11.16 -1.24 26.43
C ASN A 233 9.97 -0.96 25.50
N LYS A 234 9.05 -0.10 25.94
CA LYS A 234 7.87 0.27 25.16
C LYS A 234 8.20 1.12 23.95
N LEU A 235 9.06 2.13 24.12
CA LEU A 235 9.58 2.95 23.04
C LEU A 235 10.33 2.08 22.03
N THR A 236 11.28 1.25 22.49
CA THR A 236 12.05 0.34 21.62
C THR A 236 11.15 -0.64 20.86
N LYS A 237 10.09 -1.15 21.52
CA LYS A 237 9.09 -2.02 20.90
C LYS A 237 8.38 -1.35 19.73
N PHE A 238 7.86 -0.15 19.93
CA PHE A 238 7.02 0.55 18.94
C PHE A 238 7.78 1.51 18.02
N PHE A 239 9.08 1.74 18.25
CA PHE A 239 9.92 2.56 17.39
C PHE A 239 9.87 2.15 15.90
N PRO A 240 9.83 0.85 15.53
CA PRO A 240 9.66 0.46 14.13
C PRO A 240 8.36 0.99 13.49
N VAL A 241 7.29 1.21 14.26
CA VAL A 241 6.04 1.83 13.77
C VAL A 241 6.28 3.32 13.49
N ILE A 242 7.03 4.00 14.35
CA ILE A 242 7.43 5.42 14.17
C ILE A 242 8.29 5.56 12.91
N LEU A 243 9.32 4.73 12.75
CA LEU A 243 10.15 4.74 11.54
C LEU A 243 9.37 4.35 10.30
N TRP A 244 8.46 3.38 10.38
CA TRP A 244 7.59 3.04 9.27
C TRP A 244 6.75 4.24 8.84
N TRP A 245 6.16 4.97 9.80
CA TRP A 245 5.43 6.19 9.53
C TRP A 245 6.31 7.27 8.88
N ASP A 246 7.42 7.64 9.52
CA ASP A 246 8.26 8.76 9.09
C ASP A 246 8.99 8.49 7.77
N ILE A 247 9.41 7.23 7.51
CA ILE A 247 10.11 6.88 6.27
C ILE A 247 9.12 6.69 5.12
N THR A 248 8.07 5.89 5.31
CA THR A 248 7.23 5.43 4.19
C THR A 248 6.13 6.41 3.78
N SER A 249 5.84 7.43 4.60
CA SER A 249 5.00 8.57 4.23
C SER A 249 5.71 9.59 3.32
N ILE A 250 7.05 9.62 3.35
CA ILE A 250 7.88 10.51 2.51
C ILE A 250 8.37 9.76 1.27
N ILE A 251 8.87 8.53 1.46
CA ILE A 251 9.43 7.72 0.38
C ILE A 251 8.42 6.63 0.02
N PRO A 252 7.89 6.60 -1.22
CA PRO A 252 6.89 5.61 -1.63
C PRO A 252 7.52 4.23 -1.79
N MET A 253 7.75 3.52 -0.69
CA MET A 253 8.37 2.18 -0.66
C MET A 253 7.36 1.10 -0.27
N ARG A 254 7.67 -0.16 -0.60
CA ARG A 254 6.87 -1.31 -0.13
C ARG A 254 7.18 -1.59 1.34
N PRO A 255 6.24 -2.18 2.10
CA PRO A 255 6.51 -2.63 3.46
C PRO A 255 7.69 -3.57 3.57
N SER A 256 7.85 -4.47 2.59
CA SER A 256 8.98 -5.38 2.52
C SER A 256 10.31 -4.68 2.18
N GLU A 257 10.29 -3.56 1.46
CA GLU A 257 11.49 -2.75 1.23
C GLU A 257 11.92 -2.05 2.52
N PHE A 258 10.96 -1.48 3.27
CA PHE A 258 11.19 -0.92 4.60
C PHE A 258 11.81 -1.94 5.58
N CYS A 259 11.24 -3.14 5.63
CA CYS A 259 11.72 -4.21 6.51
C CYS A 259 13.15 -4.69 6.19
N LEU A 260 13.62 -4.45 4.96
CA LEU A 260 14.94 -4.88 4.48
C LEU A 260 15.95 -3.73 4.35
N ILE A 261 15.63 -2.54 4.87
CA ILE A 261 16.61 -1.45 5.01
C ILE A 261 17.79 -1.98 5.83
N LYS A 262 19.02 -1.79 5.35
CA LYS A 262 20.23 -2.28 6.02
C LYS A 262 20.56 -1.45 7.25
N LYS A 263 21.29 -2.04 8.20
CA LYS A 263 21.69 -1.34 9.44
C LYS A 263 22.58 -0.12 9.15
N ASP A 264 23.46 -0.22 8.16
CA ASP A 264 24.37 0.82 7.66
C ASP A 264 23.72 1.74 6.59
N CYS A 265 22.40 1.92 6.65
CA CYS A 265 21.64 2.67 5.65
C CYS A 265 21.92 4.19 5.62
N LEU A 266 22.57 4.77 6.64
CA LEU A 266 22.79 6.21 6.75
C LEU A 266 24.19 6.63 6.28
N SER A 267 24.25 7.72 5.51
CA SER A 267 25.49 8.47 5.29
C SER A 267 25.62 9.61 6.30
N LEU A 268 26.68 9.57 7.12
CA LEU A 268 26.95 10.56 8.17
C LEU A 268 27.27 11.96 7.62
N THR A 269 27.75 12.07 6.37
CA THR A 269 28.16 13.34 5.76
C THR A 269 27.04 14.02 4.99
N GLU A 270 26.13 13.26 4.38
CA GLU A 270 25.16 13.78 3.40
C GLU A 270 23.70 13.75 3.87
N ASN A 271 23.41 13.21 5.06
CA ASN A 271 22.05 12.99 5.56
C ASN A 271 21.18 12.23 4.53
N THR A 272 21.72 11.14 3.98
CA THR A 272 21.01 10.30 3.02
C THR A 272 20.61 8.96 3.64
N LEU A 273 19.55 8.37 3.11
CA LEU A 273 19.07 7.03 3.42
C LEU A 273 19.23 6.13 2.20
N THR A 274 19.88 4.99 2.36
CA THR A 274 20.05 3.94 1.35
C THR A 274 19.15 2.75 1.66
N PHE A 275 18.37 2.29 0.68
CA PHE A 275 17.32 1.29 0.90
C PHE A 275 17.08 0.42 -0.35
N PRO A 276 16.62 -0.83 -0.19
CA PRO A 276 16.52 -1.78 -1.29
C PRO A 276 15.26 -1.56 -2.16
N ARG A 277 15.33 -2.02 -3.41
CA ARG A 277 14.22 -2.10 -4.36
C ARG A 277 13.89 -3.54 -4.69
N LEU A 278 12.65 -3.95 -4.40
CA LEU A 278 12.25 -5.36 -4.56
C LEU A 278 11.48 -5.62 -5.86
N LYS A 279 10.75 -4.63 -6.38
CA LYS A 279 9.90 -4.79 -7.57
C LYS A 279 10.70 -4.66 -8.85
N GLN A 280 11.47 -5.68 -9.17
CA GLN A 280 12.18 -5.77 -10.44
C GLN A 280 11.72 -7.00 -11.19
N ARG A 281 11.79 -6.97 -12.53
CA ARG A 281 11.58 -8.18 -13.33
C ARG A 281 12.61 -9.22 -12.87
N ARG A 282 12.14 -10.39 -12.51
CA ARG A 282 12.99 -11.48 -12.01
C ARG A 282 13.70 -12.08 -13.23
N ASN A 283 14.95 -11.70 -13.39
CA ASN A 283 15.88 -12.20 -14.40
C ASN A 283 17.19 -12.60 -13.69
N LYS A 284 18.13 -13.23 -14.41
CA LYS A 284 19.40 -13.70 -13.82
C LYS A 284 20.11 -12.64 -12.97
N LYS A 285 20.18 -11.39 -13.46
CA LYS A 285 20.80 -10.26 -12.73
C LYS A 285 20.06 -9.87 -11.44
N ASN A 286 18.75 -9.69 -11.50
CA ASN A 286 17.94 -9.23 -10.35
C ASN A 286 17.66 -10.35 -9.33
N ARG A 287 18.03 -11.60 -9.66
CA ARG A 287 18.13 -12.71 -8.70
C ARG A 287 19.45 -12.68 -7.95
N THR A 288 20.55 -12.32 -8.61
CA THR A 288 21.87 -12.33 -7.96
C THR A 288 22.13 -11.09 -7.13
N GLU A 289 21.52 -9.95 -7.48
CA GLU A 289 21.80 -8.66 -6.85
C GLU A 289 20.54 -7.86 -6.53
N LEU A 290 20.52 -7.22 -5.36
CA LEU A 290 19.51 -6.24 -4.99
C LEU A 290 19.93 -4.86 -5.49
N THR A 291 19.00 -4.13 -6.11
CA THR A 291 19.21 -2.71 -6.41
C THR A 291 18.89 -1.86 -5.18
N TYR A 292 19.70 -0.85 -4.94
CA TYR A 292 19.53 0.13 -3.88
C TYR A 292 19.35 1.51 -4.46
N ASP A 293 18.47 2.30 -3.85
CA ASP A 293 18.38 3.73 -4.07
C ASP A 293 18.89 4.47 -2.83
N THR A 294 19.41 5.68 -3.05
CA THR A 294 19.86 6.59 -2.01
C THR A 294 19.15 7.92 -2.20
N LEU A 295 18.48 8.42 -1.15
CA LEU A 295 17.77 9.70 -1.18
C LEU A 295 18.17 10.56 0.01
N PRO A 296 18.23 11.90 -0.16
CA PRO A 296 18.37 12.81 0.97
C PRO A 296 17.14 12.73 1.89
N ILE A 297 17.36 12.78 3.19
CA ILE A 297 16.31 12.75 4.21
C ILE A 297 16.43 13.94 5.17
N PRO A 298 15.34 14.36 5.82
CA PRO A 298 15.39 15.39 6.86
C PRO A 298 16.33 14.99 8.00
N LYS A 299 17.02 15.98 8.60
CA LYS A 299 17.93 15.75 9.73
C LYS A 299 17.23 15.11 10.93
N GLU A 300 15.98 15.47 11.17
CA GLU A 300 15.16 14.88 12.23
C GLU A 300 14.98 13.36 12.02
N LEU A 301 14.67 12.94 10.79
CA LEU A 301 14.53 11.52 10.44
C LEU A 301 15.86 10.78 10.59
N ASN A 302 16.98 11.38 10.17
CA ASN A 302 18.31 10.83 10.40
C ASN A 302 18.59 10.63 11.90
N GLY A 303 18.22 11.61 12.72
CA GLY A 303 18.31 11.56 14.18
C GLY A 303 17.48 10.41 14.78
N LYS A 304 16.22 10.25 14.37
CA LYS A 304 15.35 9.15 14.82
C LYS A 304 15.90 7.77 14.44
N ILE A 305 16.44 7.61 13.22
CA ILE A 305 17.07 6.36 12.79
C ILE A 305 18.30 6.06 13.65
N THR A 306 19.15 7.06 13.89
CA THR A 306 20.35 6.92 14.74
C THR A 306 19.97 6.57 16.18
N GLN A 307 18.95 7.22 16.73
CA GLN A 307 18.43 6.92 18.07
C GLN A 307 17.95 5.47 18.16
N TYR A 308 17.19 4.99 17.18
CA TYR A 308 16.74 3.60 17.18
C TYR A 308 17.90 2.58 17.12
N LEU A 309 18.93 2.86 16.31
CA LEU A 309 20.12 2.02 16.24
C LEU A 309 20.86 1.97 17.58
N GLN A 310 20.86 3.05 18.36
CA GLN A 310 21.41 3.08 19.71
C GLN A 310 20.55 2.28 20.69
N LEU A 311 19.23 2.49 20.68
CA LEU A 311 18.27 1.76 21.54
C LEU A 311 18.33 0.25 21.32
N THR A 312 18.65 -0.19 20.10
CA THR A 312 18.71 -1.61 19.73
C THR A 312 20.12 -2.20 19.74
N SER A 313 21.13 -1.46 20.19
CA SER A 313 22.54 -1.88 20.16
C SER A 313 22.86 -3.04 21.10
N GLU A 314 22.07 -3.24 22.17
CA GLU A 314 22.24 -4.32 23.14
C GLU A 314 21.70 -5.68 22.65
N TYR A 315 20.87 -5.68 21.61
CA TYR A 315 20.36 -6.92 21.01
C TYR A 315 21.38 -7.51 20.03
N GLU A 316 21.26 -8.81 19.73
CA GLU A 316 22.15 -9.49 18.77
C GLU A 316 22.24 -8.70 17.46
N SER A 317 23.43 -8.71 16.84
CA SER A 317 23.70 -7.96 15.62
C SER A 317 22.73 -8.32 14.50
N SER A 318 21.80 -7.40 14.21
CA SER A 318 20.93 -7.44 13.03
C SER A 318 21.67 -6.90 11.80
N GLU A 319 21.50 -7.55 10.66
CA GLU A 319 21.94 -7.06 9.34
C GLU A 319 21.07 -5.87 8.86
N TYR A 320 19.85 -5.79 9.36
CA TYR A 320 18.83 -4.83 8.96
C TYR A 320 18.63 -3.75 10.03
N LEU A 321 18.13 -2.59 9.59
CA LEU A 321 17.79 -1.45 10.44
C LEU A 321 16.87 -1.91 11.58
N ILE A 322 15.76 -2.57 11.24
CA ILE A 322 14.83 -3.12 12.24
C ILE A 322 15.40 -4.40 12.84
N SER A 323 15.68 -4.37 14.15
CA SER A 323 16.21 -5.53 14.87
C SER A 323 15.13 -6.57 15.11
N PHE A 324 15.26 -7.74 14.47
CA PHE A 324 14.37 -8.87 14.71
C PHE A 324 14.45 -9.37 16.15
N GLU A 325 15.65 -9.39 16.74
CA GLU A 325 15.81 -9.89 18.11
C GLU A 325 15.15 -8.94 19.12
N ALA A 326 15.29 -7.62 18.95
CA ALA A 326 14.56 -6.65 19.78
C ALA A 326 13.04 -6.84 19.67
N PHE A 327 12.53 -7.02 18.45
CA PHE A 327 11.10 -7.30 18.23
C PHE A 327 10.66 -8.61 18.91
N LYS A 328 11.42 -9.68 18.76
CA LYS A 328 11.15 -10.99 19.36
C LYS A 328 11.12 -10.90 20.89
N GLU A 329 12.10 -10.24 21.48
CA GLU A 329 12.16 -10.07 22.93
C GLU A 329 11.02 -9.23 23.49
N LEU A 330 10.72 -8.09 22.85
CA LEU A 330 9.78 -7.11 23.39
C LEU A 330 8.32 -7.37 23.01
N THR A 331 8.08 -8.09 21.91
CA THR A 331 6.72 -8.34 21.39
C THR A 331 6.32 -9.81 21.48
N LEU A 332 7.21 -10.74 21.12
CA LEU A 332 6.83 -12.14 20.94
C LEU A 332 6.94 -12.99 22.22
N LYS A 333 7.73 -12.58 23.23
CA LYS A 333 7.88 -13.32 24.51
C LYS A 333 6.55 -13.63 25.20
N ASN A 334 5.52 -12.80 24.99
CA ASN A 334 4.20 -12.96 25.60
C ASN A 334 3.13 -13.57 24.66
N ILE A 335 3.49 -13.91 23.41
CA ILE A 335 2.54 -14.40 22.40
C ILE A 335 2.82 -15.89 22.12
N LYS A 336 1.87 -16.76 22.49
CA LYS A 336 1.82 -18.18 22.07
C LYS A 336 1.54 -18.27 20.56
N SER A 337 2.52 -17.94 19.71
CA SER A 337 2.36 -18.01 18.25
C SER A 337 3.35 -18.99 17.62
N SER A 338 2.94 -19.58 16.50
CA SER A 338 3.74 -20.46 15.65
C SER A 338 4.77 -19.64 14.86
N ILE A 339 5.70 -19.00 15.57
CA ILE A 339 6.81 -18.26 14.99
C ILE A 339 7.86 -19.27 14.53
N ASN A 340 8.40 -19.06 13.34
CA ASN A 340 9.57 -19.78 12.89
C ASN A 340 10.81 -19.17 13.59
N TYR A 341 11.28 -19.80 14.66
CA TYR A 341 12.44 -19.31 15.44
C TYR A 341 13.75 -19.32 14.66
N GLU A 342 13.81 -19.99 13.50
CA GLU A 342 14.97 -19.96 12.59
C GLU A 342 15.04 -18.67 11.77
N GLN A 343 13.96 -17.88 11.75
CA GLN A 343 13.90 -16.64 11.01
C GLN A 343 14.68 -15.53 11.74
N LYS A 344 15.61 -14.88 11.05
CA LYS A 344 16.42 -13.77 11.58
C LYS A 344 16.05 -12.39 10.98
N ILE A 345 14.91 -12.31 10.30
CA ILE A 345 14.49 -11.14 9.52
C ILE A 345 13.13 -10.66 9.98
N PHE A 346 13.01 -9.36 10.25
CA PHE A 346 11.75 -8.69 10.48
C PHE A 346 10.96 -8.58 9.16
N THR A 347 9.74 -9.09 9.08
CA THR A 347 8.95 -9.12 7.84
C THR A 347 7.74 -8.21 7.88
N ARG A 348 7.07 -8.06 6.74
CA ARG A 348 5.82 -7.31 6.60
C ARG A 348 4.74 -7.83 7.56
N GLU A 349 4.66 -9.14 7.77
CA GLU A 349 3.69 -9.75 8.69
C GLU A 349 3.96 -9.33 10.14
N TYR A 350 5.24 -9.24 10.53
CA TYR A 350 5.62 -8.71 11.84
C TYR A 350 5.37 -7.22 11.97
N LEU A 351 5.59 -6.43 10.91
CA LEU A 351 5.21 -5.02 10.89
C LEU A 351 3.69 -4.84 11.06
N GLN A 352 2.89 -5.60 10.31
CA GLN A 352 1.42 -5.61 10.47
C GLN A 352 1.05 -5.94 11.92
N LYS A 353 1.68 -6.96 12.51
CA LYS A 353 1.40 -7.35 13.89
C LYS A 353 1.77 -6.26 14.90
N LEU A 354 2.88 -5.57 14.66
CA LEU A 354 3.33 -4.48 15.53
C LEU A 354 2.40 -3.27 15.46
N ILE A 355 1.90 -2.94 14.26
CA ILE A 355 0.87 -1.90 14.07
C ILE A 355 -0.42 -2.28 14.81
N GLU A 356 -0.88 -3.54 14.68
CA GLU A 356 -2.04 -4.03 15.44
C GLU A 356 -1.84 -3.92 16.96
N CYS A 357 -0.65 -4.28 17.45
CA CYS A 357 -0.29 -4.10 18.85
C CYS A 357 -0.30 -2.62 19.26
N PHE A 358 0.13 -1.70 18.40
CA PHE A 358 0.09 -0.26 18.71
C PHE A 358 -1.37 0.25 18.82
N TYR A 359 -2.25 -0.17 17.91
CA TYR A 359 -3.68 0.15 18.00
C TYR A 359 -4.30 -0.38 19.29
N MET A 360 -3.93 -1.59 19.72
CA MET A 360 -4.50 -2.19 20.92
C MET A 360 -3.90 -1.63 22.21
N GLU A 361 -2.58 -1.72 22.37
CA GLU A 361 -1.89 -1.40 23.63
C GLU A 361 -1.77 0.10 23.87
N VAL A 362 -1.57 0.90 22.81
CA VAL A 362 -1.34 2.34 22.94
C VAL A 362 -2.63 3.12 22.69
N ILE A 363 -3.21 2.98 21.50
CA ILE A 363 -4.36 3.82 21.12
C ILE A 363 -5.59 3.46 21.95
N LYS A 364 -5.92 2.17 22.06
CA LYS A 364 -7.11 1.72 22.79
C LYS A 364 -6.89 1.67 24.30
N GLU A 365 -5.84 1.02 24.78
CA GLU A 365 -5.66 0.80 26.23
C GLU A 365 -5.09 2.01 26.98
N GLU A 366 -4.11 2.73 26.42
CA GLU A 366 -3.51 3.90 27.10
C GLU A 366 -4.20 5.21 26.80
N TYR A 367 -4.57 5.45 25.54
CA TYR A 367 -5.20 6.72 25.15
C TYR A 367 -6.73 6.66 25.22
N ASN A 368 -7.31 5.46 25.40
CA ASN A 368 -8.75 5.24 25.43
C ASN A 368 -9.47 5.77 24.17
N LEU A 369 -8.84 5.56 23.02
CA LEU A 369 -9.32 5.97 21.70
C LEU A 369 -9.73 4.76 20.87
N GLU A 370 -10.73 4.94 20.02
CA GLU A 370 -11.16 3.92 19.06
C GLU A 370 -11.08 4.47 17.64
N ILE A 371 -10.28 3.79 16.81
CA ILE A 371 -10.12 4.11 15.40
C ILE A 371 -10.79 2.98 14.60
N ASN A 372 -11.79 3.34 13.79
CA ASN A 372 -12.63 2.38 13.10
C ASN A 372 -11.87 1.64 11.98
N HIS A 373 -10.96 2.33 11.29
CA HIS A 373 -10.20 1.76 10.18
C HIS A 373 -8.71 1.83 10.46
N GLN A 374 -8.13 0.66 10.74
CA GLN A 374 -6.69 0.56 10.99
C GLN A 374 -5.88 0.64 9.70
N LEU A 375 -4.79 1.39 9.75
CA LEU A 375 -3.79 1.44 8.69
C LEU A 375 -3.11 0.09 8.52
N LYS A 376 -2.91 -0.29 7.27
CA LYS A 376 -2.09 -1.44 6.86
C LYS A 376 -0.71 -0.94 6.45
N PRO A 377 0.35 -1.76 6.55
CA PRO A 377 1.71 -1.39 6.19
C PRO A 377 1.85 -0.74 4.81
N GLY A 378 1.02 -1.17 3.84
CA GLY A 378 1.07 -0.70 2.46
C GLY A 378 0.38 0.63 2.20
N ASP A 379 -0.45 1.13 3.13
CA ASP A 379 -1.31 2.30 2.89
C ASP A 379 -0.47 3.59 2.80
N LEU A 380 0.60 3.69 3.59
CA LEU A 380 1.51 4.86 3.56
C LEU A 380 2.21 5.05 2.21
N ARG A 381 2.45 3.96 1.46
CA ARG A 381 2.96 4.06 0.09
C ARG A 381 2.01 4.84 -0.82
N HIS A 382 0.71 4.62 -0.67
CA HIS A 382 -0.29 5.35 -1.44
C HIS A 382 -0.31 6.82 -1.00
N ILE A 383 -0.25 7.09 0.30
CA ILE A 383 -0.15 8.44 0.86
C ILE A 383 1.07 9.19 0.31
N ALA A 384 2.26 8.58 0.32
CA ALA A 384 3.48 9.19 -0.21
C ALA A 384 3.36 9.53 -1.70
N ILE A 385 2.78 8.62 -2.50
CA ILE A 385 2.52 8.86 -3.93
C ILE A 385 1.59 10.07 -4.10
N ILE A 386 0.51 10.15 -3.33
CA ILE A 386 -0.43 11.27 -3.44
C ILE A 386 0.23 12.58 -2.98
N SER A 387 1.02 12.55 -1.92
CA SER A 387 1.78 13.71 -1.44
C SER A 387 2.72 14.25 -2.53
N LEU A 388 3.44 13.37 -3.24
CA LEU A 388 4.27 13.77 -4.38
C LEU A 388 3.44 14.36 -5.53
N MET A 389 2.28 13.75 -5.84
CA MET A 389 1.37 14.33 -6.83
C MET A 389 0.95 15.74 -6.42
N MET A 390 0.55 15.94 -5.17
CA MET A 390 0.11 17.24 -4.64
C MET A 390 1.22 18.29 -4.62
N GLN A 391 2.47 17.87 -4.49
CA GLN A 391 3.64 18.75 -4.64
C GLN A 391 3.97 19.08 -6.11
N GLY A 392 3.22 18.53 -7.07
CA GLY A 392 3.39 18.80 -8.50
C GLY A 392 4.49 17.99 -9.18
N TYR A 393 4.94 16.89 -8.57
CA TYR A 393 5.86 15.96 -9.23
C TYR A 393 5.18 15.27 -10.41
N ASP A 394 5.90 15.09 -11.51
CA ASP A 394 5.32 14.43 -12.66
C ASP A 394 5.27 12.90 -12.48
N ARG A 395 4.51 12.24 -13.37
CA ARG A 395 4.29 10.80 -13.31
C ARG A 395 5.58 9.99 -13.34
N VAL A 396 6.54 10.37 -14.18
CA VAL A 396 7.78 9.61 -14.39
C VAL A 396 8.66 9.70 -13.15
N GLU A 397 8.76 10.90 -12.57
CA GLU A 397 9.45 11.12 -11.29
C GLU A 397 8.83 10.25 -10.17
N ILE A 398 7.50 10.26 -10.05
CA ILE A 398 6.78 9.47 -9.03
C ILE A 398 6.97 7.97 -9.26
N GLU A 399 6.82 7.49 -10.50
CA GLU A 399 7.00 6.08 -10.84
C GLU A 399 8.42 5.62 -10.52
N ARG A 400 9.44 6.44 -10.81
CA ARG A 400 10.84 6.17 -10.46
C ARG A 400 11.03 6.11 -8.94
N LEU A 401 10.57 7.12 -8.20
CA LEU A 401 10.66 7.16 -6.73
C LEU A 401 9.96 5.98 -6.07
N ALA A 402 8.83 5.56 -6.64
CA ALA A 402 8.04 4.44 -6.17
C ALA A 402 8.59 3.08 -6.65
N GLY A 403 9.61 3.03 -7.51
CA GLY A 403 10.17 1.79 -8.05
C GLY A 403 9.19 1.03 -8.95
N HIS A 404 8.40 1.74 -9.76
CA HIS A 404 7.63 1.19 -10.86
C HIS A 404 8.47 1.23 -12.14
N PHE A 405 8.85 0.07 -12.66
CA PHE A 405 9.62 -0.05 -13.90
C PHE A 405 8.73 -0.35 -15.13
N ASP A 406 7.40 -0.37 -14.97
CA ASP A 406 6.46 -0.61 -16.07
C ASP A 406 5.55 0.60 -16.25
N LEU A 407 5.75 1.29 -17.37
CA LEU A 407 5.04 2.50 -17.79
C LEU A 407 3.55 2.23 -18.04
N ASN A 408 3.13 0.97 -18.16
CA ASN A 408 1.74 0.59 -18.49
C ASN A 408 0.83 0.41 -17.27
N THR A 409 1.29 0.75 -16.06
CA THR A 409 0.43 0.65 -14.87
C THR A 409 -0.64 1.72 -14.97
N GLN A 410 -1.92 1.34 -15.12
CA GLN A 410 -3.02 2.31 -15.07
C GLN A 410 -2.95 3.11 -13.77
N TYR A 411 -2.97 4.44 -13.89
CA TYR A 411 -2.74 5.33 -12.76
C TYR A 411 -4.01 5.43 -11.93
N SER A 412 -4.18 4.48 -11.01
CA SER A 412 -5.41 4.25 -10.27
C SER A 412 -5.59 5.19 -9.07
N TYR A 413 -4.72 6.19 -8.92
CA TYR A 413 -4.63 7.07 -7.74
C TYR A 413 -5.66 8.21 -7.72
N GLY A 414 -6.49 8.38 -8.77
CA GLY A 414 -7.47 9.46 -8.83
C GLY A 414 -8.46 9.46 -7.66
N ASN A 415 -8.98 8.29 -7.27
CA ASN A 415 -9.86 8.17 -6.10
C ASN A 415 -9.13 8.53 -4.79
N HIS A 416 -7.82 8.26 -4.72
CA HIS A 416 -7.01 8.59 -3.56
C HIS A 416 -6.63 10.08 -3.48
N MET A 417 -6.58 10.79 -4.62
CA MET A 417 -6.33 12.23 -4.63
C MET A 417 -7.51 13.00 -4.02
N LYS A 418 -8.75 12.64 -4.35
CA LYS A 418 -9.94 13.21 -3.72
C LYS A 418 -9.89 13.01 -2.20
N PHE A 419 -9.64 11.78 -1.79
CA PHE A 419 -9.48 11.40 -0.40
C PHE A 419 -8.41 12.24 0.34
N TRP A 420 -7.28 12.50 -0.31
CA TRP A 420 -6.21 13.29 0.29
C TRP A 420 -6.57 14.76 0.43
N ILE A 421 -7.28 15.34 -0.55
CA ILE A 421 -7.76 16.72 -0.44
C ILE A 421 -8.67 16.85 0.78
N ASP A 422 -9.59 15.90 0.99
CA ASP A 422 -10.45 15.91 2.18
C ASP A 422 -9.61 15.87 3.47
N THR A 423 -8.55 15.06 3.49
CA THR A 423 -7.60 14.98 4.62
C THR A 423 -6.90 16.30 4.87
N ASP A 424 -6.43 16.95 3.82
CA ASP A 424 -5.64 18.15 3.98
C ASP A 424 -6.50 19.38 4.28
N ILE A 425 -7.76 19.43 3.82
CA ILE A 425 -8.76 20.40 4.29
C ILE A 425 -8.94 20.25 5.80
N GLN A 426 -9.22 19.04 6.31
CA GLN A 426 -9.38 18.80 7.75
C GLN A 426 -8.14 19.23 8.54
N ARG A 427 -6.95 18.85 8.07
CA ARG A 427 -5.69 19.25 8.69
C ARG A 427 -5.55 20.78 8.76
N LEU A 428 -5.86 21.48 7.68
CA LEU A 428 -5.79 22.96 7.64
C LEU A 428 -6.84 23.61 8.56
N THR A 429 -8.07 23.10 8.57
CA THR A 429 -9.12 23.56 9.49
C THR A 429 -8.66 23.41 10.94
N ASN A 430 -8.09 22.27 11.30
CA ASN A 430 -7.53 22.03 12.64
C ASN A 430 -6.35 22.97 12.96
N GLN A 431 -5.51 23.30 11.99
CA GLN A 431 -4.45 24.28 12.18
C GLN A 431 -4.99 25.68 12.45
N PHE A 432 -6.07 26.10 11.78
CA PHE A 432 -6.71 27.38 12.06
C PHE A 432 -7.34 27.40 13.46
N ILE A 433 -7.92 26.29 13.89
CA ILE A 433 -8.42 26.10 15.26
C ILE A 433 -7.28 26.28 16.27
N LEU A 434 -6.18 25.51 16.11
CA LEU A 434 -5.06 25.50 17.04
C LEU A 434 -4.28 26.82 17.11
N GLN A 435 -4.19 27.56 16.00
CA GLN A 435 -3.52 28.87 15.99
C GLN A 435 -4.27 29.93 16.81
N ASN A 436 -5.58 29.73 17.04
CA ASN A 436 -6.41 30.63 17.83
C ASN A 436 -6.63 30.13 19.27
N THR A 437 -6.21 28.90 19.58
CA THR A 437 -6.12 28.38 20.95
C THR A 437 -4.65 28.30 21.34
N GLU A 438 -4.14 29.28 22.09
CA GLU A 438 -2.83 29.18 22.71
C GLU A 438 -2.82 27.97 23.66
N ASN A 439 -2.40 26.77 23.22
CA ASN A 439 -1.78 25.65 23.96
C ASN A 439 -1.86 24.32 23.17
N PHE A 440 -0.77 23.54 23.22
CA PHE A 440 -0.62 22.21 22.62
C PHE A 440 -1.50 21.17 23.36
N VAL A 441 -2.31 20.36 22.64
CA VAL A 441 -3.26 19.42 23.25
C VAL A 441 -2.74 17.97 23.20
N SER A 442 -2.77 17.30 24.36
CA SER A 442 -2.53 15.86 24.58
C SER A 442 -3.61 15.00 23.89
N PRO A 443 -3.35 13.77 23.39
CA PRO A 443 -4.34 12.88 22.77
C PRO A 443 -5.41 12.36 23.73
N HIS A 444 -5.31 12.60 25.04
CA HIS A 444 -6.48 12.50 25.94
C HIS A 444 -7.58 13.52 25.57
N GLY A 445 -7.25 14.52 24.76
CA GLY A 445 -8.14 15.56 24.30
C GLY A 445 -9.08 15.15 23.17
N ILE A 446 -8.99 13.96 22.54
CA ILE A 446 -9.94 13.57 21.46
C ILE A 446 -11.39 13.44 21.95
N GLN A 447 -11.60 13.15 23.24
CA GLN A 447 -12.94 13.27 23.86
C GLN A 447 -13.30 14.71 24.23
N GLU A 448 -12.31 15.60 24.36
CA GLU A 448 -12.53 17.04 24.46
C GLU A 448 -12.67 17.70 23.08
N TYR A 449 -12.28 17.09 21.96
CA TYR A 449 -12.49 17.68 20.62
C TYR A 449 -13.99 17.84 20.31
N GLU A 450 -14.85 16.93 20.76
CA GLU A 450 -16.32 17.11 20.66
C GLU A 450 -16.85 18.20 21.60
N LYS A 451 -16.18 18.48 22.73
CA LYS A 451 -16.53 19.61 23.62
C LYS A 451 -15.92 20.94 23.19
N LEU A 452 -14.78 20.89 22.50
CA LEU A 452 -14.06 22.03 21.97
C LEU A 452 -14.76 22.58 20.71
N TYR A 453 -15.50 21.75 19.97
CA TYR A 453 -16.41 22.22 18.92
C TYR A 453 -17.51 23.14 19.46
N ASP A 454 -18.04 22.84 20.65
CA ASP A 454 -19.03 23.68 21.31
C ASP A 454 -18.43 24.98 21.87
N ASP A 455 -17.17 24.93 22.36
CA ASP A 455 -16.50 26.08 22.99
C ASP A 455 -15.69 26.97 22.01
N ILE A 456 -15.20 26.45 20.87
CA ILE A 456 -14.43 27.20 19.84
C ILE A 456 -15.32 27.94 18.86
N ALA A 457 -16.63 27.70 18.86
CA ALA A 457 -17.58 28.47 18.08
C ALA A 457 -17.55 29.99 18.37
N TYR A 458 -16.82 30.46 19.39
CA TYR A 458 -16.93 31.84 19.87
C TYR A 458 -15.62 32.51 20.33
N SER A 459 -14.46 32.23 19.71
CA SER A 459 -13.25 33.05 19.96
C SER A 459 -12.65 33.69 18.70
N GLU A 460 -12.84 35.01 18.64
CA GLU A 460 -12.04 36.05 17.97
C GLU A 460 -11.47 35.80 16.56
N CYS A 461 -12.27 35.29 15.62
CA CYS A 461 -12.05 35.58 14.20
C CYS A 461 -13.05 36.61 13.68
N ASN A 462 -12.64 37.89 13.71
CA ASN A 462 -13.27 39.03 13.02
C ASN A 462 -14.75 39.34 13.34
N THR A 463 -15.32 38.75 14.38
CA THR A 463 -16.65 39.12 14.88
C THR A 463 -16.54 40.30 15.84
N TYR A 464 -17.23 41.39 15.50
CA TYR A 464 -17.18 42.65 16.22
C TYR A 464 -18.47 42.85 17.01
N ASN A 465 -18.38 43.35 18.24
CA ASN A 465 -19.55 43.89 18.95
C ASN A 465 -19.94 45.23 18.30
N ARG A 466 -21.23 45.41 17.97
CA ARG A 466 -21.79 46.48 17.13
C ARG A 466 -21.43 47.94 17.54
N ASP A 467 -20.86 48.15 18.72
CA ASP A 467 -20.75 49.46 19.37
C ASP A 467 -19.54 50.33 18.95
N ALA A 468 -18.64 49.86 18.08
CA ALA A 468 -17.53 50.68 17.55
C ALA A 468 -17.51 50.81 16.01
N SER A 469 -18.69 50.79 15.40
CA SER A 469 -18.96 50.62 13.96
C SER A 469 -19.07 51.90 13.11
N SER A 470 -18.54 53.04 13.51
CA SER A 470 -18.67 54.27 12.70
C SER A 470 -17.64 54.42 11.55
N ASN A 471 -16.73 53.46 11.38
CA ASN A 471 -15.54 53.62 10.52
C ASN A 471 -15.29 52.52 9.47
N PHE A 472 -16.18 51.53 9.32
CA PHE A 472 -16.01 50.44 8.35
C PHE A 472 -16.92 50.59 7.14
N ILE A 473 -16.50 50.06 5.99
CA ILE A 473 -17.28 50.08 4.75
C ILE A 473 -18.15 48.82 4.71
N GLU A 474 -19.46 48.98 4.63
CA GLU A 474 -20.41 47.88 4.47
C GLU A 474 -20.26 47.22 3.08
N LEU A 475 -20.28 45.90 3.04
CA LEU A 475 -20.19 45.09 1.82
C LEU A 475 -21.50 44.30 1.63
N ASN A 476 -21.65 43.63 0.47
CA ASN A 476 -22.77 42.71 0.24
C ASN A 476 -22.83 41.56 1.27
N LEU A 477 -21.69 41.20 1.84
CA LEU A 477 -21.57 40.26 2.93
C LEU A 477 -20.41 40.72 3.83
N GLY A 478 -20.75 41.14 5.05
CA GLY A 478 -19.82 41.66 6.05
C GLY A 478 -19.37 43.10 5.78
N TYR A 479 -18.16 43.44 6.24
CA TYR A 479 -17.61 44.79 6.18
C TYR A 479 -16.11 44.77 5.86
N CYS A 480 -15.62 45.90 5.32
CA CYS A 480 -14.21 46.14 5.06
C CYS A 480 -13.63 47.14 6.08
N LYS A 481 -12.55 46.72 6.74
CA LYS A 481 -11.75 47.51 7.69
C LYS A 481 -10.82 48.50 7.01
N ASP A 482 -10.59 48.35 5.71
CA ASP A 482 -9.76 49.24 4.89
C ASP A 482 -10.63 50.25 4.13
N LYS A 483 -10.28 51.52 4.26
CA LYS A 483 -10.99 52.64 3.64
C LYS A 483 -10.52 52.94 2.21
N THR A 484 -9.45 52.30 1.73
CA THR A 484 -8.81 52.60 0.44
C THR A 484 -9.41 51.88 -0.78
N MET A 485 -10.71 51.55 -0.74
CA MET A 485 -11.41 50.85 -1.83
C MET A 485 -11.21 51.54 -3.20
N PRO A 486 -11.13 50.77 -4.30
CA PRO A 486 -11.38 49.33 -4.42
C PRO A 486 -10.18 48.45 -4.04
N CYS A 487 -10.45 47.30 -3.41
CA CYS A 487 -9.43 46.33 -3.05
C CYS A 487 -8.90 45.61 -4.30
N PRO A 488 -7.58 45.60 -4.56
CA PRO A 488 -7.00 44.92 -5.72
C PRO A 488 -7.14 43.40 -5.66
N SER A 489 -7.44 42.83 -4.49
CA SER A 489 -7.65 41.38 -4.28
C SER A 489 -9.13 41.00 -4.17
N PHE A 490 -10.07 41.84 -4.60
CA PHE A 490 -11.50 41.50 -4.57
C PHE A 490 -11.81 40.37 -5.56
N ASN A 491 -12.42 39.29 -5.05
CA ASN A 491 -12.75 38.10 -5.83
C ASN A 491 -14.26 38.03 -6.06
N TRP A 492 -14.68 38.31 -7.30
CA TRP A 492 -16.08 38.34 -7.74
C TRP A 492 -16.79 36.98 -7.70
N ASN A 493 -16.05 35.88 -7.49
CA ASN A 493 -16.63 34.54 -7.44
C ASN A 493 -17.34 34.23 -6.12
N PHE A 494 -17.26 35.12 -5.14
CA PHE A 494 -17.81 34.96 -3.80
C PHE A 494 -18.60 36.19 -3.38
N THR A 495 -19.69 35.97 -2.64
CA THR A 495 -20.50 37.08 -2.12
C THR A 495 -19.74 37.86 -1.03
N GLY A 496 -18.91 37.17 -0.25
CA GLY A 496 -18.03 37.76 0.76
C GLY A 496 -16.56 37.85 0.34
N CYS A 497 -15.83 38.79 0.96
CA CYS A 497 -14.39 38.96 0.75
C CYS A 497 -13.59 38.07 1.73
N TYR A 498 -13.97 36.80 1.86
CA TYR A 498 -13.54 35.86 2.92
C TYR A 498 -12.02 35.74 3.12
N PHE A 499 -11.24 36.03 2.08
CA PHE A 499 -9.79 35.84 2.07
C PHE A 499 -9.02 37.15 2.22
N CYS A 500 -9.72 38.27 2.35
CA CYS A 500 -9.11 39.57 2.58
C CYS A 500 -8.87 39.77 4.08
N LYS A 501 -7.66 40.16 4.45
CA LYS A 501 -7.29 40.50 5.85
C LYS A 501 -8.10 41.66 6.43
N HIS A 502 -8.72 42.47 5.57
CA HIS A 502 -9.55 43.60 5.96
C HIS A 502 -11.03 43.25 6.03
N TRP A 503 -11.43 42.06 5.62
CA TRP A 503 -12.82 41.62 5.70
C TRP A 503 -13.17 41.16 7.11
N GLY A 504 -14.40 41.44 7.54
CA GLY A 504 -15.00 40.89 8.74
C GLY A 504 -16.50 40.73 8.57
N ILE A 505 -17.13 39.97 9.47
CA ILE A 505 -18.58 39.71 9.46
C ILE A 505 -19.09 39.73 10.89
N SER A 506 -20.31 40.23 11.11
CA SER A 506 -20.93 40.20 12.44
C SER A 506 -21.50 38.81 12.75
N LEU A 507 -21.63 38.45 14.03
CA LEU A 507 -22.20 37.15 14.43
C LEU A 507 -23.62 36.94 13.92
N HIS A 508 -24.46 37.98 13.99
CA HIS A 508 -25.84 37.93 13.52
C HIS A 508 -25.91 37.67 12.01
N GLU A 509 -25.13 38.43 11.24
CA GLU A 509 -25.07 38.29 9.79
C GLU A 509 -24.47 36.94 9.36
N LEU A 510 -23.47 36.43 10.09
CA LEU A 510 -22.90 35.10 9.88
C LEU A 510 -23.95 34.00 10.09
N GLN A 511 -24.78 34.11 11.13
CA GLN A 511 -25.87 33.16 11.37
C GLN A 511 -26.94 33.22 10.28
N GLU A 512 -27.35 34.42 9.85
CA GLU A 512 -28.33 34.61 8.78
C GLU A 512 -27.84 34.10 7.42
N THR A 513 -26.53 34.22 7.16
CA THR A 513 -25.93 33.87 5.86
C THR A 513 -25.22 32.52 5.87
N ARG A 514 -25.34 31.74 6.96
CA ARG A 514 -24.72 30.42 7.12
C ARG A 514 -24.98 29.49 5.93
N GLU A 515 -26.24 29.37 5.51
CA GLU A 515 -26.63 28.51 4.38
C GLU A 515 -26.05 28.98 3.04
N LEU A 516 -25.90 30.30 2.86
CA LEU A 516 -25.25 30.88 1.68
C LEU A 516 -23.77 30.50 1.64
N ILE A 517 -23.06 30.64 2.78
CA ILE A 517 -21.64 30.30 2.88
C ILE A 517 -21.44 28.79 2.67
N ILE A 518 -22.31 27.93 3.23
CA ILE A 518 -22.31 26.47 2.99
C ILE A 518 -22.48 26.15 1.50
N THR A 519 -23.39 26.86 0.82
CA THR A 519 -23.59 26.71 -0.63
C THR A 519 -22.35 27.12 -1.41
N GLU A 520 -21.69 28.21 -1.05
CA GLU A 520 -20.45 28.66 -1.69
C GLU A 520 -19.28 27.69 -1.45
N ILE A 521 -19.13 27.14 -0.23
CA ILE A 521 -18.16 26.06 0.07
C ILE A 521 -18.39 24.87 -0.86
N SER A 522 -19.65 24.46 -1.04
CA SER A 522 -20.04 23.35 -1.91
C SER A 522 -19.67 23.61 -3.38
N VAL A 523 -19.75 24.86 -3.83
CA VAL A 523 -19.33 25.28 -5.19
C VAL A 523 -17.81 25.19 -5.33
N ILE A 524 -17.03 25.68 -4.35
CA ILE A 524 -15.57 25.55 -4.36
C ILE A 524 -15.18 24.08 -4.40
N TYR A 525 -15.80 23.25 -3.57
CA TYR A 525 -15.51 21.82 -3.49
C TYR A 525 -15.80 21.09 -4.82
N LYS A 526 -16.93 21.40 -5.47
CA LYS A 526 -17.23 20.88 -6.84
C LYS A 526 -16.19 21.33 -7.86
N ASN A 527 -15.66 22.55 -7.76
CA ASN A 527 -14.59 23.03 -8.64
C ASN A 527 -13.27 22.32 -8.38
N ILE A 528 -12.92 22.03 -7.12
CA ILE A 528 -11.76 21.21 -6.78
C ILE A 528 -11.88 19.82 -7.41
N GLN A 529 -13.04 19.16 -7.31
CA GLN A 529 -13.25 17.84 -7.93
C GLN A 529 -13.03 17.86 -9.45
N LYS A 530 -13.49 18.92 -10.14
CA LYS A 530 -13.24 19.10 -11.57
C LYS A 530 -11.74 19.23 -11.87
N LYS A 531 -11.00 20.00 -11.05
CA LYS A 531 -9.55 20.18 -11.18
C LYS A 531 -8.79 18.87 -10.91
N ILE A 532 -9.21 18.06 -9.93
CA ILE A 532 -8.67 16.72 -9.68
C ILE A 532 -8.87 15.82 -10.91
N ASN A 533 -10.10 15.75 -11.43
CA ASN A 533 -10.40 14.91 -12.59
C ASN A 533 -9.56 15.31 -13.81
N TYR A 534 -9.35 16.61 -13.97
CA TYR A 534 -8.46 17.16 -14.98
C TYR A 534 -7.00 16.74 -14.76
N LEU A 535 -6.46 16.88 -13.53
CA LEU A 535 -5.12 16.38 -13.18
C LEU A 535 -4.96 14.89 -13.45
N VAL A 536 -5.92 14.08 -13.02
CA VAL A 536 -5.92 12.62 -13.27
C VAL A 536 -5.92 12.34 -14.77
N GLY A 537 -6.67 13.12 -15.56
CA GLY A 537 -6.60 13.11 -17.01
C GLY A 537 -5.18 13.38 -17.52
N LEU A 538 -4.53 14.45 -17.04
CA LEU A 538 -3.15 14.79 -17.39
C LEU A 538 -2.14 13.68 -17.02
N TYR A 539 -2.25 13.07 -15.84
CA TYR A 539 -1.38 11.95 -15.43
C TYR A 539 -1.59 10.68 -16.28
N ASN A 540 -2.79 10.47 -16.81
CA ASN A 540 -3.09 9.35 -17.70
C ASN A 540 -2.56 9.56 -19.13
N LEU A 541 -2.33 10.81 -19.53
CA LEU A 541 -1.75 11.14 -20.82
C LEU A 541 -0.23 10.91 -20.80
N HIS A 542 0.23 9.87 -21.50
CA HIS A 542 1.65 9.61 -21.70
C HIS A 542 2.23 10.62 -22.70
N HIS A 543 2.84 11.69 -22.22
CA HIS A 543 3.51 12.69 -23.07
C HIS A 543 4.98 12.83 -22.69
N LEU A 544 5.75 11.80 -23.05
CA LEU A 544 7.17 11.96 -23.30
C LEU A 544 7.31 12.63 -24.67
N ASP A 545 8.19 13.62 -24.79
CA ASP A 545 8.60 14.15 -26.09
C ASP A 545 9.44 13.12 -26.88
N GLU A 546 9.81 13.46 -28.12
CA GLU A 546 10.60 12.59 -29.01
C GLU A 546 11.95 12.13 -28.40
N PHE A 547 12.40 12.77 -27.32
CA PHE A 547 13.64 12.46 -26.60
C PHE A 547 13.42 11.75 -25.26
N GLY A 548 12.19 11.34 -24.95
CA GLY A 548 11.88 10.69 -23.69
C GLY A 548 11.88 11.67 -22.50
N LYS A 549 11.80 12.98 -22.74
CA LYS A 549 11.73 14.03 -21.72
C LYS A 549 10.32 14.58 -21.59
N ILE A 550 10.00 15.10 -20.41
CA ILE A 550 8.67 15.63 -20.10
C ILE A 550 8.47 16.96 -20.83
N ASN A 551 7.31 17.13 -21.48
CA ASN A 551 6.93 18.41 -22.09
C ASN A 551 6.87 19.53 -21.03
N PRO A 552 7.68 20.61 -21.14
CA PRO A 552 7.70 21.71 -20.18
C PRO A 552 6.34 22.42 -19.99
N GLN A 553 5.48 22.42 -21.02
CA GLN A 553 4.14 23.00 -20.94
C GLN A 553 3.26 22.19 -19.98
N LEU A 554 3.34 20.85 -20.02
CA LEU A 554 2.63 19.96 -19.11
C LEU A 554 3.05 20.19 -17.66
N LYS A 555 4.36 20.34 -17.40
CA LYS A 555 4.88 20.63 -16.05
C LYS A 555 4.33 21.97 -15.51
N THR A 556 4.21 22.97 -16.38
CA THR A 556 3.61 24.27 -16.05
C THR A 556 2.11 24.14 -15.78
N GLU A 557 1.38 23.36 -16.59
CA GLU A 557 -0.05 23.13 -16.45
C GLU A 557 -0.41 22.32 -15.20
N LEU A 558 0.38 21.30 -14.87
CA LEU A 558 0.29 20.57 -13.60
C LEU A 558 0.46 21.54 -12.43
N ARG A 559 1.57 22.28 -12.40
CA ARG A 559 1.89 23.21 -11.30
C ARG A 559 0.83 24.29 -11.10
N THR A 560 0.39 24.94 -12.19
CA THR A 560 -0.65 25.97 -12.12
C THR A 560 -2.01 25.41 -11.69
N THR A 561 -2.34 24.17 -12.08
CA THR A 561 -3.56 23.51 -11.60
C THR A 561 -3.46 23.17 -10.11
N PHE A 562 -2.28 22.72 -9.63
CA PHE A 562 -2.04 22.49 -8.21
C PHE A 562 -2.12 23.78 -7.39
N ASP A 563 -1.48 24.87 -7.81
CA ASP A 563 -1.55 26.16 -7.09
C ASP A 563 -3.00 26.63 -6.91
N ARG A 564 -3.87 26.37 -7.90
CA ARG A 564 -5.31 26.66 -7.82
C ARG A 564 -6.05 25.72 -6.87
N ILE A 565 -5.67 24.46 -6.78
CA ILE A 565 -6.25 23.52 -5.81
C ILE A 565 -5.82 23.90 -4.39
N GLU A 566 -4.55 24.24 -4.19
CA GLU A 566 -4.03 24.69 -2.90
C GLU A 566 -4.76 25.94 -2.40
N TYR A 567 -5.00 26.90 -3.29
CA TYR A 567 -5.79 28.09 -3.00
C TYR A 567 -7.23 27.74 -2.59
N ASP A 568 -7.93 26.94 -3.40
CA ASP A 568 -9.33 26.55 -3.13
C ASP A 568 -9.46 25.75 -1.83
N LYS A 569 -8.53 24.83 -1.58
CA LYS A 569 -8.48 23.99 -0.38
C LYS A 569 -8.29 24.82 0.89
N THR A 570 -7.32 25.73 0.88
CA THR A 570 -7.09 26.69 1.98
C THR A 570 -8.32 27.57 2.20
N SER A 571 -8.99 27.94 1.11
CA SER A 571 -10.21 28.73 1.14
C SER A 571 -11.36 28.00 1.85
N ILE A 572 -11.59 26.72 1.52
CA ILE A 572 -12.59 25.88 2.20
C ILE A 572 -12.26 25.75 3.69
N ALA A 573 -11.02 25.43 4.03
CA ALA A 573 -10.62 25.22 5.42
C ALA A 573 -10.86 26.47 6.30
N ARG A 574 -10.59 27.67 5.76
CA ARG A 574 -10.89 28.94 6.45
C ARG A 574 -12.40 29.16 6.65
N LEU A 575 -13.21 28.85 5.64
CA LEU A 575 -14.66 29.01 5.71
C LEU A 575 -15.29 27.99 6.66
N GLN A 576 -14.81 26.76 6.68
CA GLN A 576 -15.24 25.73 7.63
C GLN A 576 -14.91 26.11 9.06
N TYR A 577 -13.70 26.61 9.29
CA TYR A 577 -13.30 27.17 10.57
C TYR A 577 -14.23 28.32 11.00
N LEU A 578 -14.55 29.26 10.09
CA LEU A 578 -15.46 30.38 10.38
C LEU A 578 -16.87 29.91 10.77
N LEU A 579 -17.36 28.83 10.17
CA LEU A 579 -18.71 28.30 10.41
C LEU A 579 -18.79 27.30 11.59
N GLY A 580 -17.65 26.73 12.01
CA GLY A 580 -17.62 25.61 12.95
C GLY A 580 -18.21 24.31 12.38
N VAL A 581 -18.04 24.02 11.08
CA VAL A 581 -18.74 22.92 10.37
C VAL A 581 -17.76 21.91 9.76
N GLU A 582 -18.04 20.61 9.90
CA GLU A 582 -17.26 19.51 9.31
C GLU A 582 -17.59 19.24 7.81
N ILE A 583 -16.65 18.59 7.11
CA ILE A 583 -16.81 18.16 5.69
C ILE A 583 -18.04 17.27 5.47
N ASP A 584 -18.40 16.45 6.46
CA ASP A 584 -19.49 15.47 6.30
C ASP A 584 -20.89 16.08 6.41
N GLU A 585 -21.04 17.28 7.01
CA GLU A 585 -22.29 18.05 7.00
C GLU A 585 -22.53 18.79 5.67
N LEU A 586 -21.50 18.89 4.82
CA LEU A 586 -21.51 19.61 3.54
C LEU A 586 -21.76 18.70 2.32
N LYS A 587 -21.93 17.39 2.55
CA LYS A 587 -22.24 16.38 1.52
C LYS A 587 -23.74 16.13 1.43
#